data_AF-A0A1L3ZP36-F1
#
_entry.id   AF-A0A1L3ZP36-F1
#
_cell.length_a   1.000
_cell.length_b   1.000
_cell.length_c   1.000
_cell.angle_alpha   90.00
_cell.angle_beta   90.00
_cell.angle_gamma   90.00
#
_symmetry.space_group_name_H-M   'P 1'
#
loop_
_entity.id
_entity.type
_entity.pdbx_description
1 polymer ?
#
loop_
_entity_poly.entity_id
_entity_poly.type
_entity_poly.pdbx_seq_one_letter_code
_entity_poly.pdbx_strand_id
1 'polypeptide(L)'
;MTTKFRLSSLIPAGLIVERSDESDGVIIVSARAAADRRSCPLCSRMSDRVHSRYVRIIADLPCAGTKVQLRLSARRFICEMTFCRRRIFVERFGELVVPERSRRTARLDTVVHHLGLALGGRPAAAFAKRLMIPVSNDTLIRAVRRKSAAPDDALSVVGVDDWAFRRNHRYGTVVCDLEKRRIIKLLPDREIATVSTFLAQHPEIAIVSRDRGGGYREAAAKALPHAMQVADRWHLMENASAAFLDVVRKSMRAIRTAIGATTINPALLTCAERLQYDSYLRREDVNSTITKLSSDGVPIKEIVRQTGYSRGTVRQIVRGHRTDVFRVRQSSLEAHLPLLDQLWRSGQHNGAELWRQLKCKGFRGCSRVVGEWAARRRRSERICDQQLQKVPSARTIARLMTTARDQLSKADTITVAAIEAGVPALIQARNLIDRFQTMIRRKAGTELDQWIADARNSLFAPFANGILKDKAAVSAAITEPWSNGQVEGQINKLKLVKRQMYGRAKLDLLQARLIGAM
;
A
#
# COMPACT_ATOMS: atom_id res chain seq x y z
N MET A 1 -6.46 53.82 23.56
CA MET A 1 -6.72 53.46 22.14
C MET A 1 -7.59 52.20 22.10
N THR A 2 -8.92 52.36 22.12
CA THR A 2 -9.86 51.25 21.91
C THR A 2 -10.29 51.26 20.46
N THR A 3 -9.58 50.51 19.62
CA THR A 3 -10.06 50.16 18.27
C THR A 3 -11.36 49.37 18.41
N LYS A 4 -12.50 50.06 18.37
CA LYS A 4 -13.83 49.47 18.29
C LYS A 4 -13.88 48.62 17.01
N PHE A 5 -13.83 47.29 17.16
CA PHE A 5 -14.20 46.35 16.11
C PHE A 5 -15.58 46.78 15.54
N ARG A 6 -15.63 47.22 14.28
CA ARG A 6 -16.91 47.54 13.61
C ARG A 6 -17.47 46.25 13.03
N LEU A 7 -18.72 45.90 13.34
CA LEU A 7 -19.39 44.72 12.75
C LEU A 7 -19.40 44.74 11.21
N SER A 8 -19.34 45.93 10.60
CA SER A 8 -19.21 46.09 9.14
C SER A 8 -17.90 45.52 8.57
N SER A 9 -16.81 45.42 9.34
CA SER A 9 -15.56 44.79 8.89
C SER A 9 -15.59 43.26 8.99
N LEU A 10 -16.62 42.69 9.63
CA LEU A 10 -16.76 41.26 9.84
C LEU A 10 -17.72 40.61 8.84
N ILE A 11 -18.43 41.38 8.02
CA ILE A 11 -19.45 40.88 7.09
C ILE A 11 -18.88 40.76 5.68
N PRO A 12 -19.35 39.77 4.87
CA PRO A 12 -18.90 39.61 3.50
C PRO A 12 -18.97 40.91 2.67
N ALA A 13 -17.97 41.13 1.83
CA ALA A 13 -17.88 42.31 0.98
C ALA A 13 -19.12 42.49 0.08
N GLY A 14 -19.50 43.75 -0.16
CA GLY A 14 -20.68 44.09 -0.98
C GLY A 14 -22.02 44.04 -0.23
N LEU A 15 -22.00 43.80 1.09
CA LEU A 15 -23.15 43.92 1.97
C LEU A 15 -23.02 45.14 2.89
N ILE A 16 -24.13 45.83 3.12
CA ILE A 16 -24.25 46.93 4.08
C ILE A 16 -25.05 46.42 5.29
N VAL A 17 -24.52 46.67 6.48
CA VAL A 17 -25.17 46.35 7.75
C VAL A 17 -26.19 47.42 8.07
N GLU A 18 -27.43 47.00 8.31
CA GLU A 18 -28.53 47.89 8.70
C GLU A 18 -28.69 47.91 10.22
N ARG A 19 -28.67 46.73 10.85
CA ARG A 19 -28.86 46.54 12.29
C ARG A 19 -28.21 45.24 12.75
N SER A 20 -27.73 45.21 14.00
CA SER A 20 -27.30 44.00 14.68
C SER A 20 -28.04 43.84 16.00
N ASP A 21 -28.51 42.63 16.27
CA ASP A 21 -29.19 42.24 17.51
C ASP A 21 -28.57 40.96 18.06
N GLU A 22 -28.72 40.73 19.36
CA GLU A 22 -28.36 39.46 19.99
C GLU A 22 -29.62 38.83 20.59
N SER A 23 -29.86 37.55 20.29
CA SER A 23 -31.03 36.81 20.77
C SER A 23 -30.67 35.34 20.89
N ASP A 24 -31.00 34.72 22.03
CA ASP A 24 -30.80 33.29 22.32
C ASP A 24 -29.37 32.78 22.05
N GLY A 25 -28.35 33.59 22.34
CA GLY A 25 -26.95 33.25 22.08
C GLY A 25 -26.62 33.17 20.58
N VAL A 26 -27.33 33.94 19.76
CA VAL A 26 -27.07 34.13 18.33
C VAL A 26 -27.01 35.63 18.02
N ILE A 27 -25.92 36.04 17.36
CA ILE A 27 -25.77 37.38 16.81
C ILE A 27 -26.50 37.41 15.47
N ILE A 28 -27.55 38.22 15.40
CA ILE A 28 -28.37 38.42 14.20
C ILE A 28 -27.93 39.71 13.55
N VAL A 29 -27.50 39.65 12.30
CA VAL A 29 -27.14 40.85 11.54
C VAL A 29 -28.04 41.02 10.34
N SER A 30 -28.81 42.10 10.34
CA SER A 30 -29.63 42.51 9.21
C SER A 30 -28.76 43.26 8.21
N ALA A 31 -28.75 42.78 6.97
CA ALA A 31 -27.91 43.33 5.92
C ALA A 31 -28.65 43.38 4.59
N ARG A 32 -28.21 44.28 3.71
CA ARG A 32 -28.66 44.37 2.31
C ARG A 32 -27.47 44.44 1.36
N ALA A 33 -27.71 44.24 0.08
CA ALA A 33 -26.70 44.52 -0.94
C ALA A 33 -26.35 46.01 -0.98
N ALA A 34 -25.07 46.31 -1.19
CA ALA A 34 -24.56 47.67 -1.36
C ALA A 34 -24.98 48.29 -2.70
N ALA A 35 -24.99 47.49 -3.78
CA ALA A 35 -25.36 47.97 -5.10
C ALA A 35 -26.87 48.11 -5.24
N ASP A 36 -27.33 49.17 -5.89
CA ASP A 36 -28.76 49.43 -6.07
C ASP A 36 -29.35 48.78 -7.33
N ARG A 37 -28.48 48.37 -8.27
CA ARG A 37 -28.83 47.75 -9.54
C ARG A 37 -28.30 46.33 -9.64
N ARG A 38 -29.02 45.48 -10.38
CA ARG A 38 -28.60 44.10 -10.70
C ARG A 38 -28.87 43.76 -12.16
N SER A 39 -27.99 42.94 -12.73
CA SER A 39 -28.13 42.43 -14.09
C SER A 39 -29.09 41.25 -14.14
N CYS A 40 -30.01 41.25 -15.12
CA CYS A 40 -30.85 40.10 -15.42
C CYS A 40 -29.97 38.90 -15.82
N PRO A 41 -30.18 37.70 -15.26
CA PRO A 41 -29.34 36.54 -15.55
C PRO A 41 -29.52 35.96 -16.96
N LEU A 42 -30.54 36.39 -17.73
CA LEU A 42 -30.77 35.93 -19.10
C LEU A 42 -30.29 36.92 -20.16
N CYS A 43 -30.59 38.21 -20.00
CA CYS A 43 -30.27 39.24 -21.00
C CYS A 43 -29.17 40.20 -20.55
N SER A 44 -28.61 40.01 -19.35
CA SER A 44 -27.57 40.86 -18.74
C SER A 44 -27.95 42.34 -18.53
N ARG A 45 -29.14 42.78 -18.94
CA ARG A 45 -29.63 44.15 -18.75
C ARG A 45 -29.73 44.51 -17.27
N MET A 46 -29.18 45.65 -16.89
CA MET A 46 -29.29 46.20 -15.54
C MET A 46 -30.72 46.66 -15.27
N SER A 47 -31.20 46.41 -14.05
CA SER A 47 -32.48 46.89 -13.54
C SER A 47 -32.31 47.38 -12.10
N ASP A 48 -32.95 48.51 -11.79
CA ASP A 48 -33.19 49.05 -10.44
C ASP A 48 -34.66 48.88 -10.00
N ARG A 49 -35.57 48.50 -10.91
CA ARG A 49 -37.00 48.37 -10.60
C ARG A 49 -37.28 47.15 -9.72
N VAL A 50 -37.61 47.39 -8.45
CA VAL A 50 -37.90 46.35 -7.46
C VAL A 50 -39.39 45.97 -7.49
N HIS A 51 -39.69 44.70 -7.72
CA HIS A 51 -41.03 44.11 -7.60
C HIS A 51 -41.42 43.85 -6.14
N SER A 52 -40.54 43.18 -5.39
CA SER A 52 -40.80 42.78 -4.00
C SER A 52 -39.50 42.52 -3.25
N ARG A 53 -39.53 42.57 -1.92
CA ARG A 53 -38.41 42.20 -1.04
C ARG A 53 -38.76 40.96 -0.21
N TYR A 54 -37.77 40.16 0.14
CA TYR A 54 -37.92 39.06 1.08
C TYR A 54 -36.62 38.85 1.86
N VAL A 55 -36.71 38.29 3.06
CA VAL A 55 -35.53 38.05 3.91
C VAL A 55 -35.01 36.63 3.73
N ARG A 56 -33.70 36.49 3.51
CA ARG A 56 -32.99 35.22 3.55
C ARG A 56 -32.26 35.08 4.88
N ILE A 57 -32.45 33.94 5.54
CA ILE A 57 -31.69 33.57 6.73
C ILE A 57 -30.46 32.78 6.28
N ILE A 58 -29.27 33.34 6.53
CA ILE A 58 -27.99 32.78 6.10
C ILE A 58 -27.09 32.61 7.33
N ALA A 59 -26.59 31.40 7.55
CA ALA A 59 -25.58 31.16 8.58
C ALA A 59 -24.21 31.67 8.13
N ASP A 60 -23.45 32.23 9.06
CA ASP A 60 -22.12 32.77 8.82
C ASP A 60 -21.10 32.27 9.86
N LEU A 61 -19.83 32.66 9.71
CA LEU A 61 -18.78 32.29 10.65
C LEU A 61 -19.12 32.77 12.07
N PRO A 62 -18.89 31.94 13.10
CA PRO A 62 -19.09 32.35 14.48
C PRO A 62 -18.15 33.50 14.84
N CYS A 63 -18.60 34.36 15.75
CA CYS A 63 -17.84 35.52 16.22
C CYS A 63 -17.83 35.50 17.74
N ALA A 64 -16.65 35.65 18.35
CA ALA A 64 -16.46 35.68 19.80
C ALA A 64 -17.13 34.52 20.57
N GLY A 65 -17.15 33.31 19.99
CA GLY A 65 -17.78 32.13 20.61
C GLY A 65 -19.30 32.02 20.37
N THR A 66 -19.89 32.97 19.65
CA THR A 66 -21.34 33.04 19.41
C THR A 66 -21.66 32.77 17.94
N LYS A 67 -22.82 32.14 17.68
CA LYS A 67 -23.28 31.89 16.31
C LYS A 67 -23.64 33.21 15.64
N VAL A 68 -23.35 33.35 14.35
CA VAL A 68 -23.74 34.53 13.57
C VAL A 68 -24.73 34.12 12.48
N GLN A 69 -25.83 34.86 12.39
CA GLN A 69 -26.86 34.69 11.38
C GLN A 69 -27.10 36.01 10.65
N LEU A 70 -26.94 36.00 9.33
CA LEU A 70 -27.29 37.13 8.47
C LEU A 70 -28.77 37.04 8.06
N ARG A 71 -29.55 38.08 8.37
CA ARG A 71 -30.89 38.33 7.81
C ARG A 71 -30.70 39.24 6.60
N LEU A 72 -30.52 38.61 5.44
CA LEU A 72 -30.20 39.31 4.20
C LEU A 72 -31.48 39.72 3.47
N SER A 73 -31.72 41.02 3.34
CA SER A 73 -32.81 41.58 2.54
C SER A 73 -32.50 41.41 1.05
N ALA A 74 -33.23 40.50 0.39
CA ALA A 74 -33.07 40.18 -1.01
C ALA A 74 -34.22 40.77 -1.84
N ARG A 75 -33.89 41.41 -2.96
CA ARG A 75 -34.86 42.01 -3.88
C ARG A 75 -35.22 41.05 -5.01
N ARG A 76 -36.45 41.15 -5.48
CA ARG A 76 -36.88 40.66 -6.81
C ARG A 76 -36.98 41.87 -7.73
N PHE A 77 -36.25 41.85 -8.83
CA PHE A 77 -36.21 42.92 -9.83
C PHE A 77 -37.11 42.59 -11.02
N ILE A 78 -37.65 43.62 -11.67
CA ILE A 78 -38.38 43.52 -12.93
C ILE A 78 -37.38 43.74 -14.07
N CYS A 79 -37.30 42.80 -15.01
CA CYS A 79 -36.53 42.99 -16.23
C CYS A 79 -37.35 43.84 -17.20
N GLU A 80 -36.81 44.98 -17.60
CA GLU A 80 -37.47 45.94 -18.49
C GLU A 80 -37.22 45.66 -19.97
N MET A 81 -36.44 44.62 -20.28
CA MET A 81 -36.21 44.20 -21.66
C MET A 81 -37.45 43.49 -22.20
N THR A 82 -38.08 44.08 -23.22
CA THR A 82 -39.31 43.60 -23.87
C THR A 82 -39.20 42.18 -24.41
N PHE A 83 -38.04 41.81 -24.98
CA PHE A 83 -37.79 40.47 -25.54
C PHE A 83 -37.25 39.45 -24.52
N CYS A 84 -37.04 39.84 -23.25
CA CYS A 84 -36.54 38.91 -22.25
C CYS A 84 -37.69 38.06 -21.69
N ARG A 85 -37.58 36.73 -21.86
CA ARG A 85 -38.55 35.77 -21.29
C ARG A 85 -38.62 35.81 -19.76
N ARG A 86 -37.58 36.31 -19.09
CA ARG A 86 -37.52 36.45 -17.62
C ARG A 86 -37.96 37.85 -17.21
N ARG A 87 -39.26 38.02 -16.91
CA ARG A 87 -39.83 39.29 -16.43
C ARG A 87 -39.44 39.65 -14.99
N ILE A 88 -39.30 38.67 -14.10
CA ILE A 88 -38.90 38.88 -12.70
C ILE A 88 -37.68 38.02 -12.38
N PHE A 89 -36.62 38.61 -11.83
CA PHE A 89 -35.43 37.88 -11.40
C PHE A 89 -35.03 38.22 -9.96
N VAL A 90 -34.36 37.27 -9.32
CA VAL A 90 -33.93 37.38 -7.92
C VAL A 90 -32.54 37.99 -7.86
N GLU A 91 -32.33 38.88 -6.90
CA GLU A 91 -31.02 39.43 -6.59
C GLU A 91 -29.98 38.34 -6.28
N ARG A 92 -28.87 38.38 -7.02
CA ARG A 92 -27.70 37.52 -6.80
C ARG A 92 -26.63 38.31 -6.06
N PHE A 93 -26.05 37.70 -5.03
CA PHE A 93 -25.02 38.32 -4.18
C PHE A 93 -23.59 37.89 -4.55
N GLY A 94 -23.44 37.02 -5.56
CA GLY A 94 -22.15 36.48 -6.01
C GLY A 94 -21.74 35.20 -5.27
N GLU A 95 -21.02 34.34 -5.97
CA GLU A 95 -20.56 33.03 -5.47
C GLU A 95 -19.56 33.14 -4.31
N LEU A 96 -18.83 34.25 -4.21
CA LEU A 96 -17.86 34.52 -3.14
C LEU A 96 -18.50 35.07 -1.85
N VAL A 97 -19.77 35.48 -1.91
CA VAL A 97 -20.47 36.12 -0.77
C VAL A 97 -21.54 35.16 -0.27
N VAL A 98 -22.60 34.96 -1.06
CA VAL A 98 -23.70 34.04 -0.78
C VAL A 98 -24.10 33.37 -2.10
N PRO A 99 -23.63 32.13 -2.35
CA PRO A 99 -24.00 31.36 -3.53
C PRO A 99 -25.52 31.25 -3.74
N GLU A 100 -25.93 31.01 -4.99
CA GLU A 100 -27.34 30.90 -5.32
C GLU A 100 -28.01 29.80 -4.47
N ARG A 101 -29.15 30.13 -3.84
CA ARG A 101 -29.93 29.24 -2.95
C ARG A 101 -29.19 28.68 -1.73
N SER A 102 -27.93 29.09 -1.49
CA SER A 102 -27.21 28.70 -0.28
C SER A 102 -27.86 29.28 0.98
N ARG A 103 -27.82 28.52 2.06
CA ARG A 103 -28.19 28.96 3.42
C ARG A 103 -26.95 29.30 4.27
N ARG A 104 -25.78 29.37 3.63
CA ARG A 104 -24.49 29.70 4.23
C ARG A 104 -23.75 30.71 3.37
N THR A 105 -22.94 31.54 4.00
CA THR A 105 -21.95 32.36 3.29
C THR A 105 -20.89 31.47 2.63
N ALA A 106 -20.26 31.95 1.55
CA ALA A 106 -19.24 31.19 0.83
C ALA A 106 -18.00 30.89 1.72
N ARG A 107 -17.64 31.85 2.57
CA ARG A 107 -16.56 31.68 3.57
C ARG A 107 -16.87 30.57 4.58
N LEU A 108 -18.11 30.50 5.08
CA LEU A 108 -18.53 29.42 5.97
C LEU A 108 -18.55 28.07 5.23
N ASP A 109 -19.06 28.04 4.00
CA ASP A 109 -19.09 26.83 3.19
C ASP A 109 -17.68 26.30 2.86
N THR A 110 -16.69 27.19 2.77
CA THR A 110 -15.28 26.84 2.63
C THR A 110 -14.72 26.14 3.87
N VAL A 111 -15.00 26.65 5.07
CA VAL A 111 -14.64 25.96 6.33
C VAL A 111 -15.32 24.59 6.41
N VAL A 112 -16.62 24.52 6.10
CA VAL A 112 -17.36 23.25 6.07
C VAL A 112 -16.73 22.25 5.08
N HIS A 113 -16.33 22.70 3.91
CA HIS A 113 -15.65 21.86 2.93
C HIS A 113 -14.33 21.29 3.47
N HIS A 114 -13.44 22.13 4.02
CA HIS A 114 -12.16 21.68 4.57
C HIS A 114 -12.32 20.75 5.79
N LEU A 115 -13.32 20.99 6.64
CA LEU A 115 -13.66 20.08 7.74
C LEU A 115 -14.07 18.70 7.22
N GLY A 116 -14.94 18.66 6.20
CA GLY A 116 -15.36 17.41 5.56
C GLY A 116 -14.19 16.69 4.87
N LEU A 117 -13.30 17.45 4.24
CA LEU A 117 -12.11 16.93 3.58
C LEU A 117 -11.15 16.27 4.59
N ALA A 118 -10.86 16.94 5.70
CA ALA A 118 -9.89 16.48 6.71
C ALA A 118 -10.43 15.34 7.58
N LEU A 119 -11.68 15.44 8.04
CA LEU A 119 -12.24 14.56 9.09
C LEU A 119 -13.33 13.60 8.59
N GLY A 120 -13.84 13.78 7.37
CA GLY A 120 -14.94 12.99 6.81
C GLY A 120 -16.32 13.45 7.30
N GLY A 121 -17.28 12.53 7.47
CA GLY A 121 -18.67 12.88 7.80
C GLY A 121 -18.92 13.11 9.29
N ARG A 122 -19.01 12.03 10.08
CA ARG A 122 -19.38 12.09 11.50
C ARG A 122 -18.36 12.82 12.38
N PRO A 123 -17.05 12.56 12.27
CA PRO A 123 -16.06 13.26 13.09
C PRO A 123 -16.06 14.77 12.80
N ALA A 124 -16.17 15.17 11.52
CA ALA A 124 -16.29 16.58 11.15
C ALA A 124 -17.55 17.23 11.71
N ALA A 125 -18.70 16.54 11.69
CA ALA A 125 -19.95 17.07 12.25
C ALA A 125 -19.86 17.29 13.76
N ALA A 126 -19.26 16.33 14.49
CA ALA A 126 -19.02 16.46 15.92
C ALA A 126 -18.09 17.62 16.26
N PHE A 127 -17.02 17.81 15.47
CA PHE A 127 -16.10 18.92 15.63
C PHE A 127 -16.73 20.27 15.25
N ALA A 128 -17.49 20.33 14.15
CA ALA A 128 -18.19 21.53 13.71
C ALA A 128 -19.22 22.01 14.75
N LYS A 129 -19.88 21.09 15.47
CA LYS A 129 -20.75 21.44 16.60
C LYS A 129 -20.00 22.20 17.70
N ARG A 130 -18.75 21.81 18.00
CA ARG A 130 -17.88 22.50 18.99
C ARG A 130 -17.38 23.85 18.48
N LEU A 131 -17.24 24.00 17.16
CA LEU A 131 -16.92 25.27 16.51
C LEU A 131 -18.16 26.17 16.29
N MET A 132 -19.32 25.85 16.87
CA MET A 132 -20.56 26.61 16.69
C MET A 132 -21.04 26.69 15.23
N ILE A 133 -20.63 25.74 14.39
CA ILE A 133 -21.04 25.58 12.99
C ILE A 133 -21.87 24.30 12.89
N PRO A 134 -23.17 24.31 13.25
CA PRO A 134 -23.98 23.09 13.23
C PRO A 134 -24.26 22.66 11.78
N VAL A 135 -23.50 21.68 11.30
CA VAL A 135 -23.71 21.03 10.00
C VAL A 135 -23.81 19.51 10.17
N SER A 136 -24.73 18.88 9.42
CA SER A 136 -24.86 17.42 9.44
C SER A 136 -23.70 16.75 8.69
N ASN A 137 -23.42 15.49 9.05
CA ASN A 137 -22.45 14.64 8.35
C ASN A 137 -22.73 14.57 6.83
N ASP A 138 -23.99 14.50 6.42
CA ASP A 138 -24.37 14.44 5.00
C ASP A 138 -24.14 15.78 4.29
N THR A 139 -24.24 16.89 5.01
CA THR A 139 -23.92 18.22 4.46
C THR A 139 -22.42 18.35 4.20
N LEU A 140 -21.59 17.85 5.11
CA LEU A 140 -20.13 17.80 4.95
C LEU A 140 -19.71 16.94 3.76
N ILE A 141 -20.27 15.74 3.64
CA ILE A 141 -19.99 14.84 2.50
C ILE A 141 -20.42 15.48 1.17
N ARG A 142 -21.59 16.13 1.14
CA ARG A 142 -22.06 16.87 -0.05
C ARG A 142 -21.15 18.05 -0.40
N ALA A 143 -20.65 18.79 0.60
CA ALA A 143 -19.72 19.90 0.39
C ALA A 143 -18.39 19.43 -0.21
N VAL A 144 -17.88 18.28 0.25
CA VAL A 144 -16.67 17.65 -0.33
C VAL A 144 -16.91 17.25 -1.80
N ARG A 145 -18.02 16.54 -2.08
CA ARG A 145 -18.34 16.10 -3.44
C ARG A 145 -18.54 17.26 -4.41
N ARG A 146 -19.20 18.34 -3.99
CA ARG A 146 -19.52 19.49 -4.86
C ARG A 146 -18.28 20.20 -5.38
N LYS A 147 -17.23 20.30 -4.55
CA LYS A 147 -15.99 20.99 -4.88
C LYS A 147 -14.90 20.06 -5.43
N SER A 148 -15.18 18.76 -5.55
CA SER A 148 -14.26 17.81 -6.17
C SER A 148 -14.33 17.94 -7.69
N ALA A 149 -13.38 18.67 -8.27
CA ALA A 149 -13.11 18.63 -9.71
C ALA A 149 -11.97 17.64 -9.99
N ALA A 150 -12.05 16.93 -11.12
CA ALA A 150 -10.88 16.24 -11.63
C ALA A 150 -9.87 17.29 -12.13
N PRO A 151 -8.55 17.06 -11.98
CA PRO A 151 -7.58 17.93 -12.61
C PRO A 151 -7.69 17.81 -14.13
N ASP A 152 -7.81 18.93 -14.84
CA ASP A 152 -7.87 19.01 -16.32
C ASP A 152 -6.49 19.18 -16.97
N ASP A 153 -5.43 19.04 -16.18
CA ASP A 153 -4.08 19.23 -16.69
C ASP A 153 -3.66 18.05 -17.58
N ALA A 154 -2.92 18.34 -18.66
CA ALA A 154 -2.31 17.33 -19.52
C ALA A 154 -1.42 16.36 -18.70
N LEU A 155 -1.55 15.07 -18.98
CA LEU A 155 -0.88 14.00 -18.25
C LEU A 155 0.29 13.45 -19.08
N SER A 156 1.53 13.82 -18.79
CA SER A 156 2.72 13.31 -19.49
C SER A 156 3.23 12.00 -18.88
N VAL A 157 3.32 11.92 -17.55
CA VAL A 157 3.92 10.82 -16.80
C VAL A 157 2.97 10.31 -15.73
N VAL A 158 2.56 9.05 -15.86
CA VAL A 158 1.55 8.44 -15.00
C VAL A 158 2.10 7.20 -14.29
N GLY A 159 1.73 7.04 -13.03
CA GLY A 159 1.99 5.85 -12.23
C GLY A 159 0.69 5.10 -11.94
N VAL A 160 0.70 3.81 -12.20
CA VAL A 160 -0.46 2.92 -12.04
C VAL A 160 -0.10 1.79 -11.08
N ASP A 161 -0.94 1.59 -10.08
CA ASP A 161 -0.76 0.50 -9.11
C ASP A 161 -2.09 0.09 -8.45
N ASP A 162 -2.13 -1.09 -7.85
CA ASP A 162 -3.32 -1.63 -7.21
C ASP A 162 -3.48 -1.17 -5.74
N TRP A 163 -4.72 -1.12 -5.28
CA TRP A 163 -5.03 -0.85 -3.88
C TRP A 163 -6.24 -1.65 -3.42
N ALA A 164 -6.26 -2.07 -2.16
CA ALA A 164 -7.33 -2.93 -1.65
C ALA A 164 -8.47 -2.13 -0.99
N PHE A 165 -9.72 -2.32 -1.47
CA PHE A 165 -10.94 -1.87 -0.78
C PHE A 165 -11.13 -2.60 0.55
N ARG A 166 -10.93 -3.91 0.54
CA ARG A 166 -10.78 -4.76 1.73
C ARG A 166 -9.68 -5.76 1.39
N ARG A 167 -8.74 -5.94 2.31
CA ARG A 167 -7.58 -6.81 2.09
C ARG A 167 -8.08 -8.20 1.68
N ASN A 168 -7.53 -8.73 0.58
CA ASN A 168 -7.86 -10.05 0.02
C ASN A 168 -9.28 -10.24 -0.57
N HIS A 169 -10.07 -9.17 -0.79
CA HIS A 169 -11.40 -9.31 -1.40
C HIS A 169 -11.54 -8.57 -2.73
N ARG A 170 -11.34 -7.25 -2.71
CA ARG A 170 -11.56 -6.39 -3.87
C ARG A 170 -10.44 -5.37 -3.98
N TYR A 171 -9.86 -5.29 -5.16
CA TYR A 171 -8.81 -4.34 -5.51
C TYR A 171 -9.40 -3.32 -6.48
N GLY A 172 -8.92 -2.08 -6.39
CA GLY A 172 -9.08 -1.06 -7.42
C GLY A 172 -7.71 -0.60 -7.88
N THR A 173 -7.66 0.22 -8.92
CA THR A 173 -6.42 0.81 -9.41
C THR A 173 -6.34 2.27 -9.02
N VAL A 174 -5.16 2.72 -8.61
CA VAL A 174 -4.83 4.12 -8.37
C VAL A 174 -4.08 4.62 -9.60
N VAL A 175 -4.43 5.82 -10.06
CA VAL A 175 -3.73 6.52 -11.13
C VAL A 175 -3.18 7.83 -10.56
N CYS A 176 -1.86 7.99 -10.63
CA CYS A 176 -1.16 9.12 -10.08
C CYS A 176 -0.38 9.86 -11.16
N ASP A 177 -0.43 11.19 -11.12
CA ASP A 177 0.48 12.07 -11.84
C ASP A 177 1.83 12.02 -11.13
N LEU A 178 2.87 11.52 -11.81
CA LEU A 178 4.19 11.39 -11.23
C LEU A 178 4.97 12.71 -11.20
N GLU A 179 4.64 13.66 -12.09
CA GLU A 179 5.27 14.98 -12.10
C GLU A 179 4.72 15.84 -10.96
N LYS A 180 3.39 15.98 -10.90
CA LYS A 180 2.70 16.81 -9.90
C LYS A 180 2.46 16.07 -8.59
N ARG A 181 2.88 14.81 -8.50
CA ARG A 181 2.88 14.02 -7.25
C ARG A 181 1.48 13.89 -6.62
N ARG A 182 0.43 13.77 -7.42
CA ARG A 182 -0.98 13.77 -6.97
C ARG A 182 -1.80 12.64 -7.61
N ILE A 183 -2.90 12.27 -6.96
CA ILE A 183 -3.86 11.29 -7.50
C ILE A 183 -4.73 11.98 -8.55
N ILE A 184 -4.87 11.36 -9.72
CA ILE A 184 -5.75 11.82 -10.81
C ILE A 184 -7.07 11.07 -10.75
N LYS A 185 -7.02 9.75 -10.57
CA LYS A 185 -8.20 8.89 -10.65
C LYS A 185 -8.08 7.66 -9.77
N LEU A 186 -9.21 7.24 -9.22
CA LEU A 186 -9.38 5.91 -8.64
C LEU A 186 -10.30 5.10 -9.54
N LEU A 187 -9.84 3.93 -9.99
CA LEU A 187 -10.63 3.00 -10.78
C LEU A 187 -11.27 1.94 -9.85
N PRO A 188 -12.46 1.42 -10.21
CA PRO A 188 -13.23 0.51 -9.36
C PRO A 188 -12.63 -0.89 -9.24
N ASP A 189 -11.83 -1.31 -10.22
CA ASP A 189 -11.24 -2.64 -10.34
C ASP A 189 -9.82 -2.55 -10.94
N ARG A 190 -9.21 -3.72 -11.16
CA ARG A 190 -7.90 -3.91 -11.81
C ARG A 190 -8.02 -4.56 -13.19
N GLU A 191 -9.19 -4.51 -13.81
CA GLU A 191 -9.42 -5.18 -15.09
C GLU A 191 -8.71 -4.44 -16.21
N ILE A 192 -8.17 -5.21 -17.17
CA ILE A 192 -7.45 -4.68 -18.33
C ILE A 192 -8.33 -3.70 -19.11
N ALA A 193 -9.63 -4.02 -19.25
CA ALA A 193 -10.59 -3.18 -19.98
C ALA A 193 -10.77 -1.81 -19.31
N THR A 194 -10.94 -1.77 -17.99
CA THR A 194 -11.13 -0.53 -17.23
C THR A 194 -9.91 0.38 -17.31
N VAL A 195 -8.72 -0.19 -17.11
CA VAL A 195 -7.46 0.56 -17.17
C VAL A 195 -7.18 1.03 -18.60
N SER A 196 -7.37 0.17 -19.60
CA SER A 196 -7.17 0.51 -21.00
C SER A 196 -8.11 1.61 -21.47
N THR A 197 -9.37 1.60 -21.02
CA THR A 197 -10.35 2.65 -21.37
C THR A 197 -9.92 4.00 -20.79
N PHE A 198 -9.45 4.02 -19.55
CA PHE A 198 -8.95 5.23 -18.93
C PHE A 198 -7.70 5.77 -19.66
N LEU A 199 -6.72 4.91 -19.95
CA LEU A 199 -5.50 5.33 -20.64
C LEU A 199 -5.76 5.82 -22.07
N ALA A 200 -6.73 5.22 -22.78
CA ALA A 200 -7.09 5.62 -24.13
C ALA A 200 -7.73 7.03 -24.21
N GLN A 201 -8.29 7.52 -23.10
CA GLN A 201 -8.80 8.90 -23.01
C GLN A 201 -7.67 9.94 -22.89
N HIS A 202 -6.43 9.50 -22.65
CA HIS A 202 -5.27 10.35 -22.42
C HIS A 202 -4.11 9.98 -23.35
N PRO A 203 -4.25 10.20 -24.69
CA PRO A 203 -3.21 9.88 -25.66
C PRO A 203 -1.91 10.68 -25.46
N GLU A 204 -1.96 11.79 -24.72
CA GLU A 204 -0.81 12.65 -24.39
C GLU A 204 0.21 12.00 -23.45
N ILE A 205 -0.14 10.89 -22.79
CA ILE A 205 0.75 10.18 -21.87
C ILE A 205 1.95 9.60 -22.62
N ALA A 206 3.14 10.07 -22.25
CA ALA A 206 4.41 9.62 -22.80
C ALA A 206 5.03 8.47 -21.99
N ILE A 207 4.81 8.44 -20.67
CA ILE A 207 5.45 7.48 -19.76
C ILE A 207 4.43 6.88 -18.79
N VAL A 208 4.43 5.54 -18.67
CA VAL A 208 3.60 4.78 -17.72
C VAL A 208 4.47 3.93 -16.80
N SER A 209 4.58 4.33 -15.54
CA SER A 209 5.19 3.51 -14.49
C SER A 209 4.15 2.53 -13.93
N ARG A 210 4.51 1.25 -13.87
CA ARG A 210 3.57 0.18 -13.47
C ARG A 210 4.25 -1.00 -12.79
N ASP A 211 3.48 -1.73 -11.98
CA ASP A 211 3.89 -3.04 -11.51
C ASP A 211 3.90 -4.07 -12.67
N ARG A 212 4.76 -5.07 -12.56
CA ARG A 212 4.89 -6.19 -13.50
C ARG A 212 3.73 -7.19 -13.39
N GLY A 213 2.91 -7.12 -12.33
CA GLY A 213 1.70 -7.90 -12.16
C GLY A 213 0.43 -7.25 -12.74
N GLY A 214 -0.70 -7.96 -12.68
CA GLY A 214 -2.03 -7.35 -12.79
C GLY A 214 -2.56 -6.99 -14.19
N GLY A 215 -1.91 -7.39 -15.28
CA GLY A 215 -2.39 -7.09 -16.64
C GLY A 215 -2.17 -5.65 -17.10
N TYR A 216 -1.54 -4.81 -16.26
CA TYR A 216 -1.25 -3.41 -16.60
C TYR A 216 -0.34 -3.25 -17.82
N ARG A 217 0.60 -4.18 -18.00
CA ARG A 217 1.43 -4.22 -19.22
C ARG A 217 0.59 -4.31 -20.49
N GLU A 218 -0.40 -5.21 -20.51
CA GLU A 218 -1.28 -5.41 -21.66
C GLU A 218 -2.22 -4.23 -21.85
N ALA A 219 -2.76 -3.68 -20.74
CA ALA A 219 -3.60 -2.48 -20.78
C ALA A 219 -2.86 -1.27 -21.36
N ALA A 220 -1.63 -1.02 -20.88
CA ALA A 220 -0.80 0.09 -21.36
C ALA A 220 -0.37 -0.12 -22.82
N ALA A 221 0.08 -1.32 -23.19
CA ALA A 221 0.48 -1.61 -24.57
C ALA A 221 -0.68 -1.47 -25.58
N LYS A 222 -1.90 -1.82 -25.16
CA LYS A 222 -3.10 -1.69 -26.01
C LYS A 222 -3.59 -0.26 -26.12
N ALA A 223 -3.61 0.48 -25.01
CA ALA A 223 -4.17 1.82 -24.96
C ALA A 223 -3.20 2.90 -25.47
N LEU A 224 -1.90 2.74 -25.19
CA LEU A 224 -0.85 3.71 -25.48
C LEU A 224 0.38 3.00 -26.08
N PRO A 225 0.33 2.61 -27.36
CA PRO A 225 1.44 1.89 -28.01
C PRO A 225 2.75 2.70 -28.07
N HIS A 226 2.65 4.03 -28.10
CA HIS A 226 3.78 4.96 -28.14
C HIS A 226 4.38 5.26 -26.76
N ALA A 227 3.67 4.96 -25.67
CA ALA A 227 4.12 5.31 -24.33
C ALA A 227 5.23 4.36 -23.84
N MET A 228 6.29 4.95 -23.28
CA MET A 228 7.33 4.20 -22.61
C MET A 228 6.80 3.61 -21.30
N GLN A 229 6.86 2.29 -21.18
CA GLN A 229 6.52 1.63 -19.91
C GLN A 229 7.75 1.57 -19.02
N VAL A 230 7.59 1.87 -17.73
CA VAL A 230 8.64 1.79 -16.71
C VAL A 230 8.21 0.75 -15.67
N ALA A 231 9.03 -0.27 -15.46
CA ALA A 231 8.76 -1.28 -14.43
C ALA A 231 9.05 -0.73 -13.02
N ASP A 232 8.25 -1.10 -12.03
CA ASP A 232 8.55 -0.70 -10.66
C ASP A 232 9.82 -1.37 -10.11
N ARG A 233 10.75 -0.53 -9.64
CA ARG A 233 12.03 -0.92 -9.04
C ARG A 233 11.85 -1.74 -7.77
N TRP A 234 10.87 -1.41 -6.93
CA TRP A 234 10.66 -2.16 -5.69
C TRP A 234 10.28 -3.60 -5.99
N HIS A 235 9.30 -3.80 -6.89
CA HIS A 235 8.93 -5.12 -7.37
C HIS A 235 10.10 -5.84 -8.07
N LEU A 236 10.98 -5.14 -8.80
CA LEU A 236 12.20 -5.76 -9.36
C LEU A 236 13.13 -6.30 -8.28
N MET A 237 13.36 -5.53 -7.22
CA MET A 237 14.21 -5.92 -6.08
C MET A 237 13.59 -7.06 -5.26
N GLU A 238 12.27 -7.00 -5.02
CA GLU A 238 11.54 -8.05 -4.32
C GLU A 238 11.57 -9.36 -5.10
N ASN A 239 11.30 -9.30 -6.41
CA ASN A 239 11.34 -10.47 -7.29
C ASN A 239 12.75 -11.08 -7.38
N ALA A 240 13.80 -10.25 -7.42
CA ALA A 240 15.19 -10.74 -7.40
C ALA A 240 15.51 -11.47 -6.08
N SER A 241 15.07 -10.91 -4.95
CA SER A 241 15.25 -11.53 -3.63
C SER A 241 14.46 -12.84 -3.49
N ALA A 242 13.24 -12.88 -4.02
CA ALA A 242 12.42 -14.09 -4.07
C ALA A 242 13.05 -15.17 -4.97
N ALA A 243 13.63 -14.78 -6.11
CA ALA A 243 14.35 -15.68 -6.99
C ALA A 243 15.58 -16.28 -6.29
N PHE A 244 16.37 -15.47 -5.56
CA PHE A 244 17.49 -15.98 -4.77
C PHE A 244 17.04 -16.97 -3.71
N LEU A 245 15.95 -16.67 -3.00
CA LEU A 245 15.38 -17.59 -2.01
C LEU A 245 14.95 -18.92 -2.65
N ASP A 246 14.38 -18.90 -3.86
CA ASP A 246 14.03 -20.11 -4.61
C ASP A 246 15.26 -20.93 -5.00
N VAL A 247 16.33 -20.26 -5.44
CA VAL A 247 17.63 -20.88 -5.74
C VAL A 247 18.23 -21.57 -4.50
N VAL A 248 18.21 -20.90 -3.34
CA VAL A 248 18.65 -21.49 -2.07
C VAL A 248 17.78 -22.70 -1.70
N ARG A 249 16.44 -22.60 -1.85
CA ARG A 249 15.51 -23.71 -1.59
C ARG A 249 15.83 -24.94 -2.44
N LYS A 250 16.10 -24.75 -3.73
CA LYS A 250 16.49 -25.83 -4.67
C LYS A 250 17.85 -26.43 -4.32
N SER A 251 18.75 -25.61 -3.76
CA SER A 251 20.11 -26.03 -3.39
C SER A 251 20.22 -26.62 -1.98
N MET A 252 19.13 -26.70 -1.21
CA MET A 252 19.15 -27.16 0.20
C MET A 252 19.73 -28.56 0.38
N ARG A 253 19.58 -29.45 -0.60
CA ARG A 253 20.17 -30.80 -0.55
C ARG A 253 21.70 -30.72 -0.59
N ALA A 254 22.25 -30.01 -1.57
CA ALA A 254 23.70 -29.81 -1.71
C ALA A 254 24.28 -29.06 -0.52
N ILE A 255 23.59 -28.04 -0.01
CA ILE A 255 23.94 -27.31 1.22
C ILE A 255 24.08 -28.26 2.42
N ARG A 256 23.15 -29.20 2.60
CA ARG A 256 23.18 -30.15 3.73
C ARG A 256 24.36 -31.12 3.64
N THR A 257 24.65 -31.60 2.43
CA THR A 257 25.82 -32.44 2.16
C THR A 257 27.11 -31.66 2.46
N ALA A 258 27.20 -30.40 2.03
CA ALA A 258 28.35 -29.54 2.27
C ALA A 258 28.60 -29.24 3.75
N ILE A 259 27.54 -29.10 4.55
CA ILE A 259 27.62 -28.85 6.00
C ILE A 259 27.85 -30.15 6.81
N GLY A 260 27.84 -31.33 6.16
CA GLY A 260 28.05 -32.62 6.85
C GLY A 260 26.87 -33.07 7.72
N ALA A 261 25.69 -32.48 7.55
CA ALA A 261 24.50 -32.75 8.38
C ALA A 261 23.57 -33.81 7.78
N THR A 262 24.12 -34.80 7.08
CA THR A 262 23.33 -35.82 6.36
C THR A 262 22.70 -36.86 7.28
N THR A 263 23.15 -36.97 8.54
CA THR A 263 22.67 -38.01 9.47
C THR A 263 21.95 -37.38 10.66
N ILE A 264 20.64 -37.16 10.52
CA ILE A 264 19.77 -36.81 11.66
C ILE A 264 19.57 -38.08 12.47
N ASN A 265 20.13 -38.16 13.69
CA ASN A 265 19.85 -39.29 14.59
C ASN A 265 18.39 -39.21 15.10
N PRO A 266 17.50 -40.16 14.73
CA PRO A 266 16.09 -40.12 15.12
C PRO A 266 15.86 -40.16 16.64
N ALA A 267 16.82 -40.69 17.40
CA ALA A 267 16.76 -40.79 18.87
C ALA A 267 16.85 -39.43 19.59
N LEU A 268 17.29 -38.37 18.88
CA LEU A 268 17.45 -37.02 19.41
C LEU A 268 16.27 -36.09 19.07
N LEU A 269 15.31 -36.56 18.28
CA LEU A 269 14.12 -35.82 17.89
C LEU A 269 13.04 -35.88 18.98
N THR A 270 12.37 -34.75 19.25
CA THR A 270 11.13 -34.74 20.06
C THR A 270 10.02 -35.50 19.33
N CYS A 271 8.98 -35.91 20.05
CA CYS A 271 7.81 -36.59 19.44
C CYS A 271 7.22 -35.80 18.24
N ALA A 272 7.12 -34.47 18.36
CA ALA A 272 6.65 -33.61 17.27
C ALA A 272 7.64 -33.54 16.09
N GLU A 273 8.94 -33.48 16.35
CA GLU A 273 9.98 -33.51 15.32
C GLU A 273 10.06 -34.89 14.64
N ARG A 274 9.80 -35.98 15.37
CA ARG A 274 9.77 -37.36 14.83
C ARG A 274 8.60 -37.58 13.89
N LEU A 275 7.38 -37.16 14.26
CA LEU A 275 6.22 -37.17 13.35
C LEU A 275 6.47 -36.38 12.07
N GLN A 276 7.18 -35.25 12.16
CA GLN A 276 7.56 -34.43 11.01
C GLN A 276 8.66 -35.09 10.15
N TYR A 277 9.60 -35.79 10.80
CA TYR A 277 10.68 -36.53 10.15
C TYR A 277 10.12 -37.73 9.39
N ASP A 278 9.21 -38.50 10.02
CA ASP A 278 8.51 -39.61 9.38
C ASP A 278 7.66 -39.12 8.21
N SER A 279 6.96 -37.99 8.38
CA SER A 279 6.23 -37.35 7.29
C SER A 279 7.15 -36.85 6.17
N TYR A 280 8.37 -36.43 6.49
CA TYR A 280 9.40 -36.02 5.52
C TYR A 280 9.91 -37.23 4.74
N LEU A 281 10.25 -38.33 5.42
CA LEU A 281 10.69 -39.58 4.78
C LEU A 281 9.65 -40.10 3.80
N ARG A 282 8.36 -40.11 4.19
CA ARG A 282 7.26 -40.47 3.27
C ARG A 282 7.19 -39.57 2.03
N ARG A 283 7.48 -38.28 2.17
CA ARG A 283 7.49 -37.34 1.04
C ARG A 283 8.72 -37.53 0.16
N GLU A 284 9.88 -37.83 0.72
CA GLU A 284 11.07 -38.18 -0.06
C GLU A 284 10.89 -39.47 -0.84
N ASP A 285 10.29 -40.49 -0.23
CA ASP A 285 9.99 -41.76 -0.89
C ASP A 285 8.99 -41.60 -2.05
N VAL A 286 7.97 -40.74 -1.86
CA VAL A 286 7.06 -40.35 -2.94
C VAL A 286 7.80 -39.59 -4.04
N ASN A 287 8.69 -38.68 -3.69
CA ASN A 287 9.46 -37.90 -4.65
C ASN A 287 10.43 -38.79 -5.45
N SER A 288 11.13 -39.72 -4.80
CA SER A 288 12.05 -40.66 -5.45
C SER A 288 11.28 -41.58 -6.40
N THR A 289 10.13 -42.10 -5.97
CA THR A 289 9.24 -42.93 -6.79
C THR A 289 8.77 -42.20 -8.04
N ILE A 290 8.26 -40.96 -7.89
CA ILE A 290 7.79 -40.14 -9.02
C ILE A 290 8.96 -39.75 -9.95
N THR A 291 10.14 -39.45 -9.39
CA THR A 291 11.33 -39.12 -10.18
C THR A 291 11.80 -40.32 -10.98
N LYS A 292 11.78 -41.52 -10.38
CA LYS A 292 12.12 -42.79 -11.04
C LYS A 292 11.14 -43.12 -12.18
N LEU A 293 9.83 -43.05 -11.92
CA LEU A 293 8.82 -43.24 -12.97
C LEU A 293 8.99 -42.23 -14.12
N SER A 294 9.39 -41.00 -13.81
CA SER A 294 9.67 -40.00 -14.83
C SER A 294 10.97 -40.24 -15.60
N SER A 295 12.02 -40.77 -14.96
CA SER A 295 13.25 -41.15 -15.65
C SER A 295 13.05 -42.38 -16.54
N ASP A 296 12.13 -43.26 -16.17
CA ASP A 296 11.73 -44.45 -16.94
C ASP A 296 10.82 -44.09 -18.13
N GLY A 297 10.61 -42.80 -18.42
CA GLY A 297 9.88 -42.32 -19.59
C GLY A 297 8.35 -42.33 -19.46
N VAL A 298 7.80 -42.62 -18.28
CA VAL A 298 6.35 -42.69 -18.07
C VAL A 298 5.71 -41.30 -18.21
N PRO A 299 4.65 -41.14 -19.03
CA PRO A 299 4.00 -39.85 -19.21
C PRO A 299 3.32 -39.37 -17.92
N ILE A 300 3.36 -38.07 -17.65
CA ILE A 300 2.83 -37.44 -16.41
C ILE A 300 1.39 -37.87 -16.09
N LYS A 301 0.54 -38.09 -17.11
CA LYS A 301 -0.85 -38.53 -16.91
C LYS A 301 -0.93 -39.92 -16.26
N GLU A 302 -0.02 -40.80 -16.64
CA GLU A 302 0.08 -42.16 -16.11
C GLU A 302 0.71 -42.18 -14.72
N ILE A 303 1.73 -41.34 -14.48
CA ILE A 303 2.30 -41.15 -13.13
C ILE A 303 1.22 -40.67 -12.14
N VAL A 304 0.34 -39.75 -12.55
CA VAL A 304 -0.80 -39.28 -11.73
C VAL A 304 -1.76 -40.44 -11.40
N ARG A 305 -2.04 -41.31 -12.38
CA ARG A 305 -2.93 -42.46 -12.21
C ARG A 305 -2.34 -43.52 -11.27
N GLN A 306 -1.05 -43.80 -11.38
CA GLN A 306 -0.36 -44.80 -10.57
C GLN A 306 -0.08 -44.33 -9.14
N THR A 307 0.22 -43.05 -8.95
CA THR A 307 0.63 -42.51 -7.64
C THR A 307 -0.50 -41.82 -6.89
N GLY A 308 -1.62 -41.50 -7.53
CA GLY A 308 -2.78 -40.81 -6.93
C GLY A 308 -2.56 -39.33 -6.61
N TYR A 309 -1.39 -38.76 -6.92
CA TYR A 309 -1.08 -37.35 -6.66
C TYR A 309 -1.57 -36.42 -7.76
N SER A 310 -1.92 -35.18 -7.40
CA SER A 310 -2.38 -34.19 -8.36
C SER A 310 -1.34 -33.90 -9.45
N ARG A 311 -1.82 -33.58 -10.66
CA ARG A 311 -0.97 -33.26 -11.82
C ARG A 311 0.00 -32.10 -11.56
N GLY A 312 -0.38 -31.16 -10.71
CA GLY A 312 0.48 -30.06 -10.27
C GLY A 312 1.66 -30.55 -9.43
N THR A 313 1.40 -31.44 -8.47
CA THR A 313 2.41 -32.04 -7.60
C THR A 313 3.41 -32.89 -8.40
N VAL A 314 2.92 -33.75 -9.30
CA VAL A 314 3.80 -34.56 -10.17
C VAL A 314 4.70 -33.67 -11.04
N ARG A 315 4.14 -32.62 -11.66
CA ARG A 315 4.93 -31.65 -12.45
C ARG A 315 5.98 -30.93 -11.61
N GLN A 316 5.67 -30.58 -10.37
CA GLN A 316 6.64 -29.94 -9.47
C GLN A 316 7.77 -30.90 -9.12
N ILE A 317 7.48 -32.16 -8.82
CA ILE A 317 8.50 -33.17 -8.47
C ILE A 317 9.41 -33.47 -9.66
N VAL A 318 8.83 -33.76 -10.83
CA VAL A 318 9.58 -34.03 -12.08
C VAL A 318 10.51 -32.87 -12.45
N ARG A 319 10.07 -31.63 -12.22
CA ARG A 319 10.88 -30.43 -12.48
C ARG A 319 11.85 -30.10 -11.34
N GLY A 320 11.98 -30.94 -10.31
CA GLY A 320 12.85 -30.71 -9.15
C GLY A 320 12.41 -29.58 -8.22
N HIS A 321 11.15 -29.13 -8.29
CA HIS A 321 10.62 -28.00 -7.50
C HIS A 321 10.07 -28.40 -6.12
N ARG A 322 10.04 -29.69 -5.79
CA ARG A 322 9.52 -30.20 -4.51
C ARG A 322 10.60 -30.95 -3.71
N THR A 323 11.72 -30.30 -3.43
CA THR A 323 12.65 -30.76 -2.37
C THR A 323 12.16 -30.21 -1.03
N ASP A 324 11.34 -30.99 -0.33
CA ASP A 324 10.78 -30.52 0.94
C ASP A 324 11.85 -30.57 2.05
N VAL A 325 11.86 -29.53 2.84
CA VAL A 325 12.86 -29.29 3.89
C VAL A 325 12.29 -29.87 5.16
N PHE A 326 12.98 -30.79 5.84
CA PHE A 326 12.70 -31.06 7.25
C PHE A 326 12.75 -29.73 8.04
N ARG A 327 11.59 -29.23 8.46
CA ARG A 327 11.44 -27.96 9.18
C ARG A 327 11.37 -28.26 10.67
N VAL A 328 12.47 -28.03 11.39
CA VAL A 328 12.38 -27.91 12.85
C VAL A 328 11.65 -26.61 13.14
N ARG A 329 10.47 -26.69 13.76
CA ARG A 329 9.67 -25.52 14.15
C ARG A 329 10.54 -24.55 14.96
N GLN A 330 10.41 -23.24 14.71
CA GLN A 330 10.96 -22.24 15.61
C GLN A 330 10.32 -22.44 16.98
N SER A 331 11.15 -22.72 17.98
CA SER A 331 10.67 -22.89 19.35
C SER A 331 10.31 -21.51 19.90
N SER A 332 9.28 -21.42 20.74
CA SER A 332 9.01 -20.20 21.51
C SER A 332 10.21 -19.75 22.36
N LEU A 333 11.20 -20.62 22.54
CA LEU A 333 12.45 -20.35 23.25
C LEU A 333 13.48 -19.54 22.43
N GLU A 334 13.30 -19.34 21.12
CA GLU A 334 14.35 -18.77 20.24
C GLU A 334 14.79 -17.36 20.68
N ALA A 335 13.84 -16.54 21.13
CA ALA A 335 14.12 -15.20 21.69
C ALA A 335 14.86 -15.23 23.03
N HIS A 336 14.84 -16.36 23.73
CA HIS A 336 15.41 -16.53 25.07
C HIS A 336 16.60 -17.51 25.11
N LEU A 337 17.05 -18.03 23.96
CA LEU A 337 18.21 -18.91 23.86
C LEU A 337 19.50 -18.30 24.45
N PRO A 338 19.83 -17.01 24.23
CA PRO A 338 21.05 -16.43 24.80
C PRO A 338 21.07 -16.47 26.34
N LEU A 339 19.92 -16.21 26.95
CA LEU A 339 19.74 -16.28 28.40
C LEU A 339 19.83 -17.72 28.90
N LEU A 340 19.17 -18.66 28.22
CA LEU A 340 19.24 -20.08 28.56
C LEU A 340 20.67 -20.61 28.45
N ASP A 341 21.41 -20.23 27.41
CA ASP A 341 22.81 -20.61 27.21
C ASP A 341 23.72 -20.04 28.32
N GLN A 342 23.46 -18.79 28.73
CA GLN A 342 24.18 -18.16 29.84
C GLN A 342 23.94 -18.91 31.16
N LEU A 343 22.66 -19.19 31.48
CA LEU A 343 22.29 -19.92 32.70
C LEU A 343 22.83 -21.36 32.70
N TRP A 344 22.86 -21.98 31.52
CA TRP A 344 23.44 -23.32 31.36
C TRP A 344 24.95 -23.33 31.60
N ARG A 345 25.67 -22.36 31.04
CA ARG A 345 27.12 -22.20 31.24
C ARG A 345 27.47 -21.86 32.69
N SER A 346 26.57 -21.20 33.42
CA SER A 346 26.74 -20.94 34.86
C SER A 346 26.37 -22.13 35.75
N GLY A 347 26.20 -23.34 35.19
CA GLY A 347 25.96 -24.57 35.96
C GLY A 347 24.49 -24.86 36.31
N GLN A 348 23.53 -24.06 35.81
CA GLN A 348 22.10 -24.30 36.06
C GLN A 348 21.53 -25.29 35.04
N HIS A 349 21.52 -26.57 35.42
CA HIS A 349 21.06 -27.67 34.55
C HIS A 349 19.63 -28.14 34.85
N ASN A 350 18.94 -27.57 35.84
CA ASN A 350 17.57 -27.97 36.21
C ASN A 350 16.53 -27.28 35.30
N GLY A 351 15.78 -28.07 34.52
CA GLY A 351 14.79 -27.56 33.57
C GLY A 351 13.63 -26.79 34.21
N ALA A 352 13.24 -27.12 35.44
CA ALA A 352 12.18 -26.40 36.18
C ALA A 352 12.67 -25.04 36.67
N GLU A 353 13.94 -24.95 37.07
CA GLU A 353 14.60 -23.72 37.51
C GLU A 353 14.77 -22.74 36.35
N LEU A 354 15.29 -23.24 35.22
CA LEU A 354 15.42 -22.48 33.98
C LEU A 354 14.08 -21.91 33.50
N TRP A 355 12.99 -22.68 33.64
CA TRP A 355 11.65 -22.20 33.28
C TRP A 355 11.16 -21.08 34.21
N ARG A 356 11.37 -21.21 35.52
CA ARG A 356 10.96 -20.16 36.49
C ARG A 356 11.67 -18.84 36.19
N GLN A 357 12.97 -18.89 35.89
CA GLN A 357 13.74 -17.70 35.53
C GLN A 357 13.34 -17.10 34.18
N LEU A 358 13.02 -17.94 33.20
CA LEU A 358 12.48 -17.49 31.91
C LEU A 358 11.12 -16.80 32.07
N LYS A 359 10.24 -17.36 32.90
CA LYS A 359 8.91 -16.80 33.16
C LYS A 359 9.00 -15.39 33.76
N CYS A 360 9.93 -15.17 34.71
CA CYS A 360 10.19 -13.85 35.27
C CYS A 360 10.70 -12.84 34.23
N LYS A 361 11.39 -13.30 33.18
CA LYS A 361 11.86 -12.48 32.05
C LYS A 361 10.89 -12.45 30.87
N GLY A 362 9.62 -12.75 31.11
CA GLY A 362 8.53 -12.54 30.14
C GLY A 362 8.21 -13.73 29.23
N PHE A 363 8.79 -14.91 29.45
CA PHE A 363 8.44 -16.10 28.68
C PHE A 363 7.04 -16.62 29.02
N ARG A 364 6.18 -16.78 28.01
CA ARG A 364 4.78 -17.25 28.16
C ARG A 364 4.59 -18.75 27.89
N GLY A 365 5.67 -19.51 27.66
CA GLY A 365 5.57 -20.95 27.36
C GLY A 365 5.53 -21.84 28.60
N CYS A 366 5.24 -23.13 28.39
CA CYS A 366 5.11 -24.11 29.47
C CYS A 366 6.44 -24.75 29.89
N SER A 367 6.50 -25.23 31.14
CA SER A 367 7.70 -25.84 31.75
C SER A 367 8.22 -27.04 30.98
N ARG A 368 7.34 -27.82 30.34
CA ARG A 368 7.69 -28.97 29.50
C ARG A 368 8.67 -28.60 28.39
N VAL A 369 8.49 -27.45 27.73
CA VAL A 369 9.34 -27.02 26.60
C VAL A 369 10.77 -26.73 27.06
N VAL A 370 10.93 -26.12 28.24
CA VAL A 370 12.25 -25.83 28.84
C VAL A 370 12.87 -27.10 29.43
N GLY A 371 12.06 -27.98 30.02
CA GLY A 371 12.49 -29.28 30.51
C GLY A 371 13.01 -30.19 29.41
N GLU A 372 12.34 -30.22 28.25
CA GLU A 372 12.79 -30.93 27.05
C GLU A 372 14.09 -30.34 26.49
N TRP A 373 14.23 -29.00 26.50
CA TRP A 373 15.47 -28.32 26.11
C TRP A 373 16.64 -28.70 27.03
N ALA A 374 16.44 -28.69 28.36
CA ALA A 374 17.45 -29.06 29.35
C ALA A 374 17.82 -30.56 29.25
N ALA A 375 16.83 -31.44 29.12
CA ALA A 375 17.06 -32.87 28.95
C ALA A 375 17.78 -33.21 27.64
N ARG A 376 17.55 -32.43 26.58
CA ARG A 376 18.27 -32.55 25.30
C ARG A 376 19.73 -32.11 25.46
N ARG A 377 19.98 -31.02 26.19
CA ARG A 377 21.32 -30.48 26.35
C ARG A 377 22.22 -31.37 27.22
N ARG A 378 21.66 -31.97 28.28
CA ARG A 378 22.33 -33.05 29.04
C ARG A 378 22.65 -34.28 28.19
N ARG A 379 21.74 -34.67 27.28
CA ARG A 379 21.98 -35.77 26.34
C ARG A 379 23.04 -35.42 25.30
N SER A 380 23.05 -34.17 24.82
CA SER A 380 24.05 -33.66 23.88
C SER A 380 25.45 -33.56 24.48
N GLU A 381 25.55 -33.15 25.75
CA GLU A 381 26.84 -33.05 26.48
C GLU A 381 27.40 -34.43 26.83
N ARG A 382 26.54 -35.43 27.08
CA ARG A 382 26.94 -36.83 27.27
C ARG A 382 27.45 -37.52 25.99
N ILE A 383 27.15 -36.98 24.80
CA ILE A 383 27.46 -37.59 23.50
C ILE A 383 28.54 -36.76 22.75
N CYS A 384 29.35 -35.98 23.47
CA CYS A 384 30.34 -35.10 22.84
C CYS A 384 31.38 -35.90 22.03
N ASP A 385 31.15 -36.01 20.71
CA ASP A 385 32.20 -36.00 19.66
C ASP A 385 31.67 -36.01 18.21
N GLN A 386 30.35 -36.06 17.94
CA GLN A 386 29.85 -35.96 16.56
C GLN A 386 28.84 -34.83 16.37
N GLN A 387 29.30 -33.81 15.64
CA GLN A 387 28.62 -32.59 15.24
C GLN A 387 27.20 -32.84 14.71
N LEU A 388 26.18 -32.41 15.46
CA LEU A 388 24.89 -32.06 14.88
C LEU A 388 24.85 -30.54 14.66
N GLN A 389 25.58 -30.07 13.64
CA GLN A 389 25.37 -28.71 13.14
C GLN A 389 23.98 -28.64 12.49
N LYS A 390 23.03 -28.04 13.21
CA LYS A 390 21.68 -27.82 12.71
C LYS A 390 21.75 -26.91 11.47
N VAL A 391 21.45 -27.44 10.29
CA VAL A 391 21.42 -26.65 9.05
C VAL A 391 20.35 -25.57 9.15
N PRO A 392 20.70 -24.28 8.96
CA PRO A 392 19.73 -23.19 9.02
C PRO A 392 18.66 -23.29 7.93
N SER A 393 17.54 -22.59 8.12
CA SER A 393 16.47 -22.56 7.12
C SER A 393 16.94 -21.89 5.82
N ALA A 394 16.35 -22.25 4.68
CA ALA A 394 16.63 -21.59 3.39
C ALA A 394 16.50 -20.06 3.46
N ARG A 395 15.55 -19.55 4.27
CA ARG A 395 15.38 -18.10 4.47
C ARG A 395 16.51 -17.50 5.31
N THR A 396 16.98 -18.23 6.31
CA THR A 396 18.14 -17.84 7.12
C THR A 396 19.39 -17.81 6.26
N ILE A 397 19.66 -18.88 5.49
CA ILE A 397 20.79 -18.96 4.57
C ILE A 397 20.73 -17.83 3.53
N ALA A 398 19.56 -17.63 2.90
CA ALA A 398 19.40 -16.56 1.93
C ALA A 398 19.71 -15.17 2.53
N ARG A 399 19.29 -14.92 3.78
CA ARG A 399 19.61 -13.69 4.52
C ARG A 399 21.09 -13.56 4.86
N LEU A 400 21.71 -14.64 5.35
CA LEU A 400 23.14 -14.68 5.70
C LEU A 400 24.04 -14.41 4.48
N MET A 401 23.66 -14.95 3.32
CA MET A 401 24.41 -14.79 2.08
C MET A 401 24.17 -13.45 1.36
N THR A 402 23.20 -12.65 1.80
CA THR A 402 22.87 -11.34 1.20
C THR A 402 22.97 -10.22 2.23
N THR A 403 21.89 -9.93 2.96
CA THR A 403 21.77 -8.74 3.81
C THR A 403 22.59 -8.79 5.11
N ALA A 404 22.87 -9.98 5.65
CA ALA A 404 23.54 -10.13 6.94
C ALA A 404 25.05 -10.46 6.82
N ARG A 405 25.64 -10.33 5.63
CA ARG A 405 27.05 -10.67 5.37
C ARG A 405 28.03 -9.87 6.22
N ASP A 406 27.72 -8.59 6.46
CA ASP A 406 28.59 -7.68 7.20
C ASP A 406 28.43 -7.81 8.73
N GLN A 407 27.48 -8.63 9.19
CA GLN A 407 27.14 -8.83 10.60
C GLN A 407 27.03 -10.32 10.96
N LEU A 408 27.88 -11.16 10.36
CA LEU A 408 27.90 -12.60 10.63
C LEU A 408 28.51 -12.90 12.00
N SER A 409 27.86 -13.77 12.77
CA SER A 409 28.49 -14.38 13.95
C SER A 409 29.57 -15.37 13.52
N LYS A 410 30.53 -15.70 14.39
CA LYS A 410 31.59 -16.69 14.09
C LYS A 410 31.02 -18.04 13.59
N ALA A 411 29.88 -18.49 14.14
CA ALA A 411 29.21 -19.71 13.72
C ALA A 411 28.54 -19.57 12.34
N ASP A 412 27.96 -18.41 12.05
CA ASP A 412 27.38 -18.13 10.74
C ASP A 412 28.45 -18.01 9.65
N THR A 413 29.62 -17.43 9.96
CA THR A 413 30.75 -17.33 9.03
C THR A 413 31.25 -18.72 8.62
N ILE A 414 31.40 -19.64 9.58
CA ILE A 414 31.80 -21.03 9.30
C ILE A 414 30.75 -21.72 8.42
N THR A 415 29.46 -21.51 8.72
CA THR A 415 28.36 -22.09 7.94
C THR A 415 28.33 -21.54 6.51
N VAL A 416 28.49 -20.23 6.33
CA VAL A 416 28.54 -19.58 5.02
C VAL A 416 29.76 -20.06 4.23
N ALA A 417 30.94 -20.15 4.85
CA ALA A 417 32.15 -20.66 4.20
C ALA A 417 32.00 -22.12 3.73
N ALA A 418 31.38 -22.98 4.54
CA ALA A 418 31.09 -24.36 4.15
C ALA A 418 30.12 -24.43 2.96
N ILE A 419 29.10 -23.57 2.93
CA ILE A 419 28.15 -23.47 1.81
C ILE A 419 28.84 -22.96 0.55
N GLU A 420 29.69 -21.94 0.67
CA GLU A 420 30.44 -21.37 -0.43
C GLU A 420 31.39 -22.39 -1.06
N ALA A 421 32.10 -23.18 -0.24
CA ALA A 421 32.98 -24.24 -0.71
C ALA A 421 32.22 -25.41 -1.36
N GLY A 422 31.09 -25.84 -0.77
CA GLY A 422 30.37 -27.02 -1.23
C GLY A 422 29.32 -26.78 -2.32
N VAL A 423 28.89 -25.54 -2.54
CA VAL A 423 27.87 -25.20 -3.55
C VAL A 423 28.24 -23.93 -4.34
N PRO A 424 29.22 -23.99 -5.27
CA PRO A 424 29.68 -22.83 -6.03
C PRO A 424 28.58 -22.12 -6.84
N ALA A 425 27.55 -22.86 -7.26
CA ALA A 425 26.40 -22.30 -7.97
C ALA A 425 25.64 -21.24 -7.15
N LEU A 426 25.68 -21.30 -5.81
CA LEU A 426 25.08 -20.28 -4.94
C LEU A 426 25.90 -18.99 -4.88
N ILE A 427 27.23 -19.08 -5.02
CA ILE A 427 28.10 -17.91 -5.15
C ILE A 427 27.79 -17.19 -6.46
N GLN A 428 27.70 -17.93 -7.56
CA GLN A 428 27.34 -17.35 -8.87
C GLN A 428 25.97 -16.65 -8.79
N ALA A 429 24.98 -17.33 -8.19
CA ALA A 429 23.64 -16.80 -7.97
C ALA A 429 23.64 -15.52 -7.10
N ARG A 430 24.48 -15.46 -6.06
CA ARG A 430 24.68 -14.26 -5.24
C ARG A 430 25.32 -13.13 -6.05
N ASN A 431 26.41 -13.41 -6.76
CA ASN A 431 27.09 -12.40 -7.55
C ASN A 431 26.16 -11.80 -8.62
N LEU A 432 25.26 -12.61 -9.18
CA LEU A 432 24.22 -12.14 -10.10
C LEU A 432 23.20 -11.21 -9.42
N ILE A 433 22.74 -11.49 -8.19
CA ILE A 433 21.85 -10.56 -7.49
C ILE A 433 22.56 -9.25 -7.12
N ASP A 434 23.81 -9.31 -6.68
CA ASP A 434 24.59 -8.12 -6.32
C ASP A 434 24.87 -7.25 -7.55
N ARG A 435 25.24 -7.87 -8.68
CA ARG A 435 25.38 -7.18 -9.98
C ARG A 435 24.05 -6.54 -10.40
N PHE A 436 22.93 -7.24 -10.28
CA PHE A 436 21.61 -6.72 -10.63
C PHE A 436 21.22 -5.50 -9.79
N GLN A 437 21.42 -5.58 -8.47
CA GLN A 437 21.16 -4.48 -7.55
C GLN A 437 22.07 -3.28 -7.82
N THR A 438 23.35 -3.53 -8.07
CA THR A 438 24.34 -2.50 -8.38
C THR A 438 24.03 -1.80 -9.70
N MET A 439 23.65 -2.56 -10.73
CA MET A 439 23.23 -2.06 -12.03
C MET A 439 22.04 -1.09 -11.90
N ILE A 440 21.02 -1.45 -11.12
CA ILE A 440 19.86 -0.58 -10.88
C ILE A 440 20.25 0.68 -10.09
N ARG A 441 21.12 0.56 -9.08
CA ARG A 441 21.59 1.71 -8.28
C ARG A 441 22.46 2.68 -9.09
N ARG A 442 23.32 2.15 -9.97
CA ARG A 442 24.22 2.93 -10.84
C ARG A 442 23.55 3.42 -12.13
N LYS A 443 22.30 3.02 -12.39
CA LYS A 443 21.59 3.30 -13.64
C LYS A 443 22.32 2.79 -14.90
N ALA A 444 23.05 1.69 -14.78
CA ALA A 444 23.87 1.13 -15.85
C ALA A 444 23.03 0.27 -16.81
N GLY A 445 22.17 0.91 -17.60
CA GLY A 445 21.22 0.20 -18.50
C GLY A 445 21.88 -0.69 -19.56
N THR A 446 23.11 -0.35 -19.96
CA THR A 446 23.90 -1.09 -20.96
C THR A 446 24.37 -2.46 -20.47
N GLU A 447 24.50 -2.66 -19.15
CA GLU A 447 24.92 -3.94 -18.56
C GLU A 447 23.80 -4.99 -18.53
N LEU A 448 22.54 -4.59 -18.79
CA LEU A 448 21.37 -5.46 -18.65
C LEU A 448 21.42 -6.69 -19.57
N ASP A 449 21.86 -6.51 -20.82
CA ASP A 449 21.92 -7.61 -21.80
C ASP A 449 22.94 -8.67 -21.42
N GLN A 450 24.14 -8.23 -21.02
CA GLN A 450 25.17 -9.14 -20.52
C GLN A 450 24.71 -9.84 -19.25
N TRP A 451 24.08 -9.11 -18.33
CA TRP A 451 23.54 -9.70 -17.11
C TRP A 451 22.45 -10.75 -17.40
N ILE A 452 21.55 -10.51 -18.36
CA ILE A 452 20.53 -11.49 -18.77
C ILE A 452 21.19 -12.74 -19.35
N ALA A 453 22.20 -12.60 -20.20
CA ALA A 453 22.93 -13.73 -20.79
C ALA A 453 23.58 -14.61 -19.71
N ASP A 454 24.31 -13.98 -18.77
CA ASP A 454 24.95 -14.69 -17.67
C ASP A 454 23.93 -15.37 -16.76
N ALA A 455 22.84 -14.68 -16.42
CA ALA A 455 21.81 -15.19 -15.52
C ALA A 455 21.01 -16.35 -16.12
N ARG A 456 20.80 -16.37 -17.45
CA ARG A 456 20.14 -17.49 -18.17
C ARG A 456 20.96 -18.78 -18.13
N ASN A 457 22.27 -18.69 -17.96
CA ASN A 457 23.18 -19.84 -17.86
C ASN A 457 23.43 -20.27 -16.40
N SER A 458 22.54 -19.88 -15.47
CA SER A 458 22.68 -20.14 -14.04
C SER A 458 21.36 -20.61 -13.43
N LEU A 459 21.35 -20.86 -12.12
CA LEU A 459 20.13 -21.16 -11.35
C LEU A 459 19.11 -19.99 -11.38
N PHE A 460 19.50 -18.80 -11.81
CA PHE A 460 18.64 -17.63 -11.99
C PHE A 460 17.87 -17.58 -13.32
N ALA A 461 18.02 -18.59 -14.19
CA ALA A 461 17.39 -18.61 -15.51
C ALA A 461 15.88 -18.28 -15.53
N PRO A 462 15.04 -18.78 -14.58
CA PRO A 462 13.62 -18.41 -14.55
C PRO A 462 13.39 -16.91 -14.34
N PHE A 463 14.18 -16.27 -13.47
CA PHE A 463 14.09 -14.83 -13.22
C PHE A 463 14.58 -14.04 -14.43
N ALA A 464 15.72 -14.44 -15.03
CA ALA A 464 16.27 -13.82 -16.23
C ALA A 464 15.29 -13.87 -17.41
N ASN A 465 14.63 -15.02 -17.62
CA ASN A 465 13.59 -15.16 -18.65
C ASN A 465 12.39 -14.26 -18.38
N GLY A 466 12.02 -14.06 -17.11
CA GLY A 466 11.00 -13.11 -16.71
C GLY A 466 11.39 -11.66 -17.04
N ILE A 467 12.63 -11.26 -16.75
CA ILE A 467 13.18 -9.94 -17.09
C ILE A 467 13.21 -9.74 -18.60
N LEU A 468 13.68 -10.73 -19.37
CA LEU A 468 13.76 -10.66 -20.83
C LEU A 468 12.40 -10.41 -21.48
N LYS A 469 11.33 -11.06 -20.99
CA LYS A 469 9.97 -10.81 -21.47
C LYS A 469 9.56 -9.35 -21.33
N ASP A 470 10.09 -8.63 -20.35
CA ASP A 470 9.73 -7.25 -20.00
C ASP A 470 10.93 -6.30 -20.15
N LYS A 471 11.89 -6.65 -21.03
CA LYS A 471 13.21 -6.01 -21.11
C LYS A 471 13.12 -4.50 -21.27
N ALA A 472 12.27 -4.01 -22.18
CA ALA A 472 12.12 -2.57 -22.43
C ALA A 472 11.73 -1.80 -21.15
N ALA A 473 10.76 -2.32 -20.39
CA ALA A 473 10.31 -1.68 -19.16
C ALA A 473 11.33 -1.77 -18.02
N VAL A 474 12.11 -2.86 -17.96
CA VAL A 474 13.20 -3.00 -16.99
C VAL A 474 14.37 -2.08 -17.34
N SER A 475 14.70 -1.94 -18.63
CA SER A 475 15.70 -1.01 -19.11
C SER A 475 15.32 0.43 -18.75
N ALA A 476 14.08 0.83 -19.04
CA ALA A 476 13.55 2.13 -18.63
C ALA A 476 13.55 2.30 -17.10
N ALA A 477 13.25 1.25 -16.33
CA ALA A 477 13.35 1.30 -14.87
C ALA A 477 14.78 1.53 -14.36
N ILE A 478 15.82 1.19 -15.13
CA ILE A 478 17.22 1.44 -14.77
C ILE A 478 17.61 2.87 -15.15
N THR A 479 17.24 3.35 -16.34
CA THR A 479 17.73 4.62 -16.89
C THR A 479 16.90 5.83 -16.47
N GLU A 480 15.57 5.70 -16.49
CA GLU A 480 14.66 6.82 -16.26
C GLU A 480 14.61 7.24 -14.79
N PRO A 481 14.21 8.47 -14.44
CA PRO A 481 14.02 8.85 -13.05
C PRO A 481 12.74 8.24 -12.43
N TRP A 482 11.76 7.87 -13.25
CA TRP A 482 10.41 7.50 -12.81
C TRP A 482 10.31 6.15 -12.10
N SER A 483 9.41 6.06 -11.13
CA SER A 483 9.11 4.82 -10.39
C SER A 483 7.76 4.90 -9.65
N ASN A 484 7.24 3.76 -9.22
CA ASN A 484 6.01 3.68 -8.43
C ASN A 484 6.18 4.10 -6.96
N GLY A 485 7.38 4.50 -6.50
CA GLY A 485 7.57 4.95 -5.11
C GLY A 485 6.63 6.09 -4.70
N GLN A 486 6.36 7.03 -5.62
CA GLN A 486 5.38 8.10 -5.39
C GLN A 486 3.95 7.56 -5.34
N VAL A 487 3.63 6.56 -6.17
CA VAL A 487 2.32 5.90 -6.20
C VAL A 487 2.04 5.21 -4.86
N GLU A 488 3.03 4.49 -4.30
CA GLU A 488 2.91 3.86 -2.99
C GLU A 488 2.71 4.90 -1.87
N GLY A 489 3.38 6.06 -1.96
CA GLY A 489 3.11 7.20 -1.08
C GLY A 489 1.64 7.64 -1.11
N GLN A 490 1.06 7.75 -2.32
CA GLN A 490 -0.35 8.08 -2.50
C GLN A 490 -1.29 6.96 -2.04
N ILE A 491 -0.92 5.70 -2.23
CA ILE A 491 -1.64 4.55 -1.69
C ILE A 491 -1.65 4.60 -0.15
N ASN A 492 -0.55 4.99 0.48
CA ASN A 492 -0.51 5.16 1.93
C ASN A 492 -1.41 6.29 2.42
N LYS A 493 -1.48 7.42 1.70
CA LYS A 493 -2.47 8.48 1.93
C LYS A 493 -3.91 7.96 1.77
N LEU A 494 -4.19 7.16 0.73
CA LEU A 494 -5.49 6.53 0.50
C LEU A 494 -5.85 5.58 1.66
N LYS A 495 -4.91 4.73 2.09
CA LYS A 495 -5.09 3.81 3.23
C LYS A 495 -5.43 4.59 4.51
N LEU A 496 -4.79 5.74 4.75
CA LEU A 496 -5.10 6.62 5.89
C LEU A 496 -6.53 7.19 5.81
N VAL A 497 -6.91 7.80 4.67
CA VAL A 497 -8.25 8.37 4.45
C VAL A 497 -9.33 7.30 4.64
N LYS A 498 -9.11 6.10 4.08
CA LYS A 498 -10.01 4.96 4.25
C LYS A 498 -10.17 4.53 5.71
N ARG A 499 -9.06 4.49 6.48
CA ARG A 499 -9.08 4.15 7.92
C ARG A 499 -9.83 5.19 8.73
N GLN A 500 -9.65 6.49 8.45
CA GLN A 500 -10.44 7.56 9.07
C GLN A 500 -11.95 7.40 8.83
N MET A 501 -12.35 6.79 7.71
CA MET A 501 -13.74 6.56 7.36
C MET A 501 -14.26 5.17 7.80
N TYR A 502 -13.49 4.43 8.61
CA TYR A 502 -13.82 3.08 9.06
C TYR A 502 -14.20 2.13 7.90
N GLY A 503 -13.60 2.32 6.72
CA GLY A 503 -13.89 1.55 5.51
C GLY A 503 -15.28 1.80 4.89
N ARG A 504 -16.04 2.81 5.35
CA ARG A 504 -17.39 3.13 4.87
C ARG A 504 -17.42 4.23 3.80
N ALA A 505 -16.50 4.16 2.84
CA ALA A 505 -16.38 5.16 1.78
C ALA A 505 -16.58 4.49 0.42
N LYS A 506 -17.58 4.97 -0.34
CA LYS A 506 -17.73 4.65 -1.76
C LYS A 506 -16.61 5.31 -2.56
N LEU A 507 -16.34 4.80 -3.77
CA LEU A 507 -15.24 5.24 -4.61
C LEU A 507 -15.27 6.74 -4.90
N ASP A 508 -16.45 7.28 -5.19
CA ASP A 508 -16.68 8.70 -5.46
C ASP A 508 -16.26 9.59 -4.28
N LEU A 509 -16.54 9.16 -3.05
CA LEU A 509 -16.21 9.93 -1.85
C LEU A 509 -14.72 9.81 -1.49
N LEU A 510 -14.11 8.64 -1.71
CA LEU A 510 -12.66 8.48 -1.58
C LEU A 510 -11.94 9.38 -2.58
N GLN A 511 -12.37 9.36 -3.83
CA GLN A 511 -11.82 10.19 -4.88
C GLN A 511 -11.96 11.68 -4.51
N ALA A 512 -13.16 12.11 -4.11
CA ALA A 512 -13.41 13.51 -3.73
C ALA A 512 -12.54 13.98 -2.56
N ARG A 513 -12.26 13.11 -1.57
CA ARG A 513 -11.37 13.47 -0.44
C ARG A 513 -9.89 13.48 -0.78
N LEU A 514 -9.47 12.71 -1.78
CA LEU A 514 -8.06 12.59 -2.15
C LEU A 514 -7.64 13.63 -3.19
N ILE A 515 -8.54 13.94 -4.12
CA ILE A 515 -8.34 14.91 -5.20
C ILE A 515 -8.74 16.31 -4.75
N GLY A 516 -9.89 16.46 -4.07
CA GLY A 516 -10.37 17.75 -3.57
C GLY A 516 -9.59 18.32 -2.39
N ALA A 517 -8.37 17.80 -2.14
CA ALA A 517 -7.45 18.31 -1.12
C ALA A 517 -6.43 19.32 -1.64
N MET A 518 -6.63 19.83 -2.86
CA MET A 518 -5.77 20.81 -3.50
C MET A 518 -6.38 22.20 -3.47
#